data_AF-V5IA53-F1
#
_entry.id   AF-V5IA53-F1
#
_cell.length_a   1.000
_cell.length_b   1.000
_cell.length_c   1.000
_cell.angle_alpha   90.00
_cell.angle_beta   90.00
_cell.angle_gamma   90.00
#
_symmetry.space_group_name_H-M   'P 1'
#
loop_
_entity.id
_entity.type
_entity.pdbx_description
1 polymer ?
#
loop_
_entity_poly.entity_id
_entity_poly.type
_entity_poly.pdbx_seq_one_letter_code
_entity_poly.pdbx_strand_id
1 'polypeptide(L)'
;NMVHLSQNEEDVELVVKMIKKFNQQNKQLRFGNYVFGPVVMRLFYIFSKADLAYECFKSSEMTGFFDQFISYQILLDLLYENKKYDEVLEAVNLIKNRQIEGSQYPRNIIVLALAACYKINSKESLDYALKLWQELKNVGHFPMRRATTFCAGLALNQGQPGIALEILTSARNQNYTTVRNLKVVALAELGRVEDTLPILKSLLNEDIPDNNTVHTFNSDVLERVRNVIAKLENPELALEFNRIKQLLKKQGHISDMSLDEQLCLEIQQPPVMNNRQDKFSYRRINTAEQERRPNRFYTYHKRPGLEDLV
;
A
#
# COMPACT_ATOMS: atom_id res chain seq x y z
N ASN A 1 -7.50 12.88 24.51
CA ASN A 1 -7.52 12.72 23.04
C ASN A 1 -8.98 12.80 22.61
N MET A 2 -9.35 13.65 21.64
CA MET A 2 -10.76 13.92 21.27
C MET A 2 -11.51 12.63 20.91
N VAL A 3 -10.81 11.69 20.27
CA VAL A 3 -11.24 10.32 19.93
C VAL A 3 -11.68 9.49 21.14
N HIS A 4 -11.10 9.72 22.33
CA HIS A 4 -11.47 8.99 23.56
C HIS A 4 -12.58 9.68 24.36
N LEU A 5 -12.98 10.90 23.97
CA LEU A 5 -13.99 11.70 24.66
C LEU A 5 -15.34 11.68 23.94
N SER A 6 -15.32 11.53 22.61
CA SER A 6 -16.52 11.29 21.81
C SER A 6 -17.05 9.89 22.05
N GLN A 7 -18.26 9.78 22.61
CA GLN A 7 -18.93 8.51 22.84
C GLN A 7 -20.16 8.36 21.93
N ASN A 8 -20.75 9.48 21.50
CA ASN A 8 -22.02 9.51 20.77
C ASN A 8 -21.92 10.27 19.45
N GLU A 9 -22.89 10.05 18.56
CA GLU A 9 -22.96 10.74 17.25
C GLU A 9 -23.08 12.28 17.40
N GLU A 10 -23.74 12.75 18.45
CA GLU A 10 -23.87 14.17 18.79
C GLU A 10 -22.50 14.84 19.04
N ASP A 11 -21.54 14.09 19.60
CA ASP A 11 -20.19 14.59 19.83
C ASP A 11 -19.46 14.82 18.51
N VAL A 12 -19.70 13.96 17.51
CA VAL A 12 -19.10 14.10 16.17
C VAL A 12 -19.62 15.36 15.49
N GLU A 13 -20.93 15.62 15.56
CA GLU A 13 -21.50 16.86 15.01
C GLU A 13 -21.00 18.11 15.73
N LEU A 14 -20.87 18.05 17.05
CA LEU A 14 -20.31 19.15 17.84
C LEU A 14 -18.87 19.43 17.44
N VAL A 15 -18.06 18.38 17.24
CA VAL A 15 -16.68 18.48 16.75
C VAL A 15 -16.64 19.13 15.37
N VAL A 16 -17.53 18.77 14.44
CA VAL A 16 -17.63 19.42 13.12
C VAL A 16 -17.91 20.92 13.26
N LYS A 17 -18.88 21.30 14.10
CA LYS A 17 -19.21 22.72 14.36
C LYS A 17 -18.01 23.46 14.97
N MET A 18 -17.31 22.85 15.92
CA MET A 18 -16.11 23.42 16.53
C MET A 18 -15.00 23.63 15.51
N ILE A 19 -14.74 22.64 14.65
CA ILE A 19 -13.68 22.73 13.64
C ILE A 19 -14.01 23.80 12.60
N LYS A 20 -15.27 23.90 12.15
CA LYS A 20 -15.69 24.96 11.23
C LYS A 20 -15.43 26.34 11.80
N LYS A 21 -15.85 26.57 13.05
CA LYS A 21 -15.59 27.82 13.77
C LYS A 21 -14.10 28.09 13.95
N PHE A 22 -13.33 27.07 14.34
CA PHE A 22 -11.89 27.15 14.51
C PHE A 22 -11.18 27.52 13.19
N ASN A 23 -11.52 26.87 12.08
CA ASN A 23 -10.88 27.13 10.79
C ASN A 23 -11.22 28.54 10.28
N GLN A 24 -12.48 28.98 10.43
CA GLN A 24 -12.89 30.34 10.07
C GLN A 24 -12.15 31.41 10.88
N GLN A 25 -12.02 31.22 12.20
CA GLN A 25 -11.34 32.17 13.10
C GLN A 25 -9.83 32.21 12.88
N ASN A 26 -9.20 31.07 12.54
CA ASN A 26 -7.75 30.95 12.43
C ASN A 26 -7.22 31.00 11.00
N LYS A 27 -8.04 31.40 10.00
CA LYS A 27 -7.59 31.56 8.61
C LYS A 27 -6.35 32.46 8.45
N GLN A 28 -6.18 33.44 9.34
CA GLN A 28 -5.04 34.39 9.33
C GLN A 28 -3.93 34.04 10.35
N LEU A 29 -4.21 33.18 11.34
CA LEU A 29 -3.30 32.81 12.43
C LEU A 29 -3.01 31.30 12.43
N ARG A 30 -2.47 30.76 11.33
CA ARG A 30 -1.90 29.40 11.33
C ARG A 30 -0.56 29.37 12.09
N PHE A 31 -0.57 29.75 13.37
CA PHE A 31 0.58 29.64 14.25
C PHE A 31 0.48 28.33 15.03
N GLY A 32 1.30 27.35 14.67
CA GLY A 32 1.49 26.13 15.46
C GLY A 32 1.80 24.91 14.60
N ASN A 33 2.72 24.07 15.10
CA ASN A 33 3.04 22.75 14.53
C ASN A 33 1.94 21.70 14.80
N TYR A 34 0.78 22.11 15.33
CA TYR A 34 -0.27 21.19 15.75
C TYR A 34 -1.21 20.89 14.59
N VAL A 35 -1.22 19.62 14.18
CA VAL A 35 -1.98 19.13 13.03
C VAL A 35 -3.22 18.37 13.53
N PHE A 36 -4.39 18.94 13.31
CA PHE A 36 -5.66 18.35 13.76
C PHE A 36 -6.36 17.49 12.70
N GLY A 37 -6.08 17.69 11.41
CA GLY A 37 -6.72 16.97 10.30
C GLY A 37 -6.76 15.44 10.48
N PRO A 38 -5.63 14.76 10.77
CA PRO A 38 -5.61 13.32 10.96
C PRO A 38 -6.42 12.85 12.17
N VAL A 39 -6.47 13.66 13.24
CA VAL A 39 -7.21 13.31 14.46
C VAL A 39 -8.71 13.31 14.18
N VAL A 40 -9.18 14.32 13.46
CA VAL A 40 -10.59 14.43 13.05
C VAL A 40 -10.95 13.35 12.05
N MET A 41 -10.09 13.05 11.07
CA MET A 41 -10.35 11.95 10.13
C MET A 41 -10.41 10.59 10.82
N ARG A 42 -9.55 10.34 11.83
CA ARG A 42 -9.66 9.12 12.67
C ARG A 42 -10.95 9.07 13.46
N LEU A 43 -11.43 10.21 13.95
CA LEU A 43 -12.73 10.27 14.62
C LEU A 43 -13.83 9.80 13.66
N PHE A 44 -13.89 10.35 12.44
CA PHE A 44 -14.87 9.89 11.44
C PHE A 44 -14.72 8.41 11.08
N TYR A 45 -13.48 7.92 11.01
CA TYR A 45 -13.19 6.52 10.75
C TYR A 45 -13.76 5.60 11.85
N ILE A 46 -13.53 5.94 13.12
CA ILE A 46 -14.00 5.14 14.27
C ILE A 46 -15.52 5.07 14.35
N PHE A 47 -16.21 6.16 13.98
CA PHE A 47 -17.68 6.20 13.92
C PHE A 47 -18.25 5.80 12.56
N SER A 48 -17.40 5.34 11.62
CA SER A 48 -17.75 4.96 10.25
C SER A 48 -18.57 6.02 9.49
N LYS A 49 -18.34 7.31 9.78
CA LYS A 49 -19.06 8.45 9.18
C LYS A 49 -18.43 8.90 7.85
N ALA A 50 -18.43 7.99 6.87
CA ALA A 50 -17.80 8.21 5.57
C ALA A 50 -18.38 9.40 4.78
N ASP A 51 -19.70 9.56 4.74
CA ASP A 51 -20.36 10.71 4.06
C ASP A 51 -19.90 12.04 4.63
N LEU A 52 -20.00 12.16 5.96
CA LEU A 52 -19.67 13.38 6.67
C LEU A 52 -18.17 13.71 6.54
N ALA A 53 -17.30 12.70 6.55
CA ALA A 53 -15.87 12.89 6.32
C ALA A 53 -15.60 13.46 4.92
N TYR A 54 -16.29 12.93 3.91
CA TYR A 54 -16.17 13.35 2.52
C TYR A 54 -16.72 14.77 2.29
N GLU A 55 -17.89 15.08 2.84
CA GLU A 55 -18.47 16.43 2.82
C GLU A 55 -17.55 17.45 3.49
N CYS A 56 -16.98 17.11 4.65
CA CYS A 56 -16.04 17.97 5.34
C CYS A 56 -14.76 18.21 4.52
N PHE A 57 -14.28 17.20 3.79
CA PHE A 57 -13.11 17.31 2.93
C PHE A 57 -13.35 18.19 1.69
N LYS A 58 -14.55 18.10 1.10
CA LYS A 58 -14.98 18.93 -0.05
C LYS A 58 -15.40 20.35 0.34
N SER A 59 -15.75 20.59 1.60
CA SER A 59 -16.24 21.89 2.06
C SER A 59 -15.23 23.02 1.86
N SER A 60 -15.68 24.10 1.20
CA SER A 60 -14.90 25.34 1.02
C SER A 60 -14.57 26.03 2.36
N GLU A 61 -15.40 25.82 3.39
CA GLU A 61 -15.20 26.35 4.74
C GLU A 61 -13.99 25.71 5.45
N MET A 62 -13.64 24.48 5.05
CA MET A 62 -12.58 23.65 5.64
C MET A 62 -11.32 23.58 4.77
N THR A 63 -11.21 24.45 3.77
CA THR A 63 -10.08 24.49 2.84
C THR A 63 -8.75 24.60 3.61
N GLY A 64 -7.82 23.69 3.32
CA GLY A 64 -6.51 23.67 3.95
C GLY A 64 -6.45 23.05 5.36
N PHE A 65 -7.57 22.62 5.94
CA PHE A 65 -7.58 21.99 7.27
C PHE A 65 -7.08 20.54 7.22
N PHE A 66 -7.49 19.80 6.19
CA PHE A 66 -7.16 18.38 5.97
C PHE A 66 -5.97 18.17 5.04
N ASP A 67 -5.22 19.23 4.71
CA ASP A 67 -4.13 19.21 3.73
C ASP A 67 -2.87 18.55 4.30
N GLN A 68 -3.00 17.28 4.70
CA GLN A 68 -1.91 16.43 5.18
C GLN A 68 -2.09 15.03 4.59
N PHE A 69 -0.99 14.40 4.18
CA PHE A 69 -1.06 13.07 3.53
C PHE A 69 -1.74 12.01 4.39
N ILE A 70 -1.53 12.06 5.71
CA ILE A 70 -2.16 11.11 6.64
C ILE A 70 -3.68 11.31 6.67
N SER A 71 -4.16 12.56 6.67
CA SER A 71 -5.60 12.86 6.61
C SER A 71 -6.23 12.30 5.35
N TYR A 72 -5.55 12.45 4.21
CA TYR A 72 -6.00 11.89 2.94
C TYR A 72 -6.05 10.38 2.94
N GLN A 73 -4.99 9.74 3.45
CA GLN A 73 -4.96 8.29 3.55
C GLN A 73 -6.13 7.76 4.39
N ILE A 74 -6.38 8.33 5.58
CA ILE A 74 -7.48 7.89 6.46
C ILE A 74 -8.84 8.09 5.79
N LEU A 75 -9.05 9.23 5.10
CA LEU A 75 -10.30 9.48 4.37
C LEU A 75 -10.52 8.46 3.26
N LEU A 76 -9.49 8.18 2.45
CA LEU A 76 -9.60 7.24 1.34
C LEU A 76 -9.78 5.80 1.84
N ASP A 77 -9.11 5.42 2.92
CA ASP A 77 -9.31 4.12 3.58
C ASP A 77 -10.77 4.00 4.06
N LEU A 78 -11.31 5.02 4.75
CA LEU A 78 -12.70 5.05 5.21
C LEU A 78 -13.71 4.90 4.06
N LEU A 79 -13.50 5.64 2.97
CA LEU A 79 -14.37 5.55 1.79
C LEU A 79 -14.27 4.18 1.13
N TYR A 80 -13.07 3.62 1.04
CA TYR A 80 -12.82 2.32 0.43
C TYR A 80 -13.52 1.19 1.20
N GLU A 81 -13.41 1.17 2.54
CA GLU A 81 -14.10 0.19 3.40
C GLU A 81 -15.62 0.29 3.31
N ASN A 82 -16.15 1.51 3.18
CA ASN A 82 -17.56 1.75 2.97
C ASN A 82 -18.02 1.54 1.51
N LYS A 83 -17.16 0.98 0.63
CA LYS A 83 -17.42 0.67 -0.79
C LYS A 83 -17.77 1.89 -1.66
N LYS A 84 -17.32 3.08 -1.25
CA LYS A 84 -17.53 4.37 -1.93
C LYS A 84 -16.40 4.65 -2.92
N TYR A 85 -16.28 3.78 -3.91
CA TYR A 85 -15.12 3.76 -4.80
C TYR A 85 -15.07 4.97 -5.74
N ASP A 86 -16.23 5.47 -6.19
CA ASP A 86 -16.29 6.66 -7.05
C ASP A 86 -15.83 7.91 -6.27
N GLU A 87 -16.26 8.04 -5.03
CA GLU A 87 -15.86 9.11 -4.12
C GLU A 87 -14.36 9.06 -3.79
N VAL A 88 -13.77 7.86 -3.70
CA VAL A 88 -12.31 7.68 -3.59
C VAL A 88 -11.61 8.30 -4.81
N LEU A 89 -12.06 7.99 -6.03
CA LEU A 89 -11.45 8.52 -7.25
C LEU A 89 -11.59 10.04 -7.36
N GLU A 90 -12.76 10.58 -7.01
CA GLU A 90 -12.98 12.02 -6.95
C GLU A 90 -12.05 12.70 -5.93
N ALA A 91 -11.94 12.13 -4.72
CA ALA A 91 -11.06 12.65 -3.68
C ALA A 91 -9.59 12.63 -4.13
N VAL A 92 -9.13 11.55 -4.77
CA VAL A 92 -7.77 11.45 -5.32
C VAL A 92 -7.50 12.55 -6.35
N ASN A 93 -8.45 12.82 -7.25
CA ASN A 93 -8.30 13.89 -8.24
C ASN A 93 -8.20 15.28 -7.57
N LEU A 94 -9.00 15.53 -6.53
CA LEU A 94 -8.89 16.76 -5.73
C LEU A 94 -7.54 16.88 -5.04
N ILE A 95 -7.02 15.78 -4.47
CA ILE A 95 -5.72 15.74 -3.81
C ILE A 95 -4.58 16.03 -4.80
N LYS A 96 -4.63 15.42 -5.99
CA LYS A 96 -3.65 15.66 -7.07
C LYS A 96 -3.60 17.13 -7.48
N ASN A 97 -4.75 17.78 -7.55
CA ASN A 97 -4.85 19.20 -7.92
C ASN A 97 -4.31 20.14 -6.82
N ARG A 98 -4.38 19.74 -5.55
CA ARG A 98 -3.89 20.56 -4.42
C ARG A 98 -2.36 20.57 -4.26
N GLN A 99 -1.64 19.59 -4.84
CA GLN A 99 -0.17 19.50 -4.85
C GLN A 99 0.52 19.82 -3.50
N ILE A 100 0.07 19.18 -2.43
CA ILE A 100 0.60 19.43 -1.09
C ILE A 100 2.03 18.92 -0.96
N GLU A 101 2.87 19.72 -0.31
CA GLU A 101 4.29 19.42 -0.04
C GLU A 101 5.12 19.10 -1.30
N GLY A 102 4.70 19.60 -2.47
CA GLY A 102 5.42 19.39 -3.74
C GLY A 102 5.39 17.94 -4.26
N SER A 103 4.60 17.05 -3.62
CA SER A 103 4.40 15.67 -4.09
C SER A 103 3.01 15.50 -4.70
N GLN A 104 2.96 15.37 -6.02
CA GLN A 104 1.71 15.16 -6.75
C GLN A 104 1.17 13.72 -6.58
N TYR A 105 2.03 12.77 -6.21
CA TYR A 105 1.77 11.33 -6.29
C TYR A 105 2.17 10.60 -4.99
N PRO A 106 1.45 10.79 -3.86
CA PRO A 106 1.74 10.08 -2.63
C PRO A 106 1.46 8.58 -2.78
N ARG A 107 2.41 7.74 -2.33
CA ARG A 107 2.40 6.30 -2.57
C ARG A 107 1.11 5.59 -2.15
N ASN A 108 0.63 5.85 -0.93
CA ASN A 108 -0.55 5.16 -0.38
C ASN A 108 -1.84 5.59 -1.07
N ILE A 109 -1.92 6.86 -1.48
CA ILE A 109 -3.07 7.42 -2.19
C ILE A 109 -3.24 6.75 -3.57
N ILE A 110 -2.12 6.53 -4.28
CA ILE A 110 -2.12 5.82 -5.57
C ILE A 110 -2.56 4.36 -5.41
N VAL A 111 -2.09 3.69 -4.35
CA VAL A 111 -2.49 2.30 -4.07
C VAL A 111 -4.01 2.23 -3.88
N LEU A 112 -4.59 3.14 -3.11
CA LEU A 112 -6.05 3.19 -2.88
C LEU A 112 -6.84 3.54 -4.13
N ALA A 113 -6.35 4.48 -4.96
CA ALA A 113 -6.97 4.80 -6.23
C ALA A 113 -7.04 3.58 -7.16
N LEU A 114 -5.92 2.86 -7.33
CA LEU A 114 -5.87 1.68 -8.19
C LEU A 114 -6.64 0.49 -7.58
N ALA A 115 -6.68 0.38 -6.25
CA ALA A 115 -7.52 -0.61 -5.57
C ALA A 115 -9.01 -0.34 -5.80
N ALA A 116 -9.43 0.93 -5.77
CA ALA A 116 -10.81 1.33 -6.06
C ALA A 116 -11.18 1.02 -7.52
N CYS A 117 -10.30 1.37 -8.48
CA CYS A 117 -10.49 0.98 -9.88
C CYS A 117 -10.62 -0.55 -10.05
N TYR A 118 -9.79 -1.32 -9.35
CA TYR A 118 -9.83 -2.77 -9.38
C TYR A 118 -11.16 -3.34 -8.88
N LYS A 119 -11.76 -2.75 -7.82
CA LYS A 119 -13.07 -3.17 -7.30
C LYS A 119 -14.25 -2.71 -8.15
N ILE A 120 -14.17 -1.55 -8.80
CA ILE A 120 -15.18 -1.11 -9.78
C ILE A 120 -15.20 -2.05 -11.00
N ASN A 121 -14.02 -2.46 -11.48
CA ASN A 121 -13.86 -3.39 -12.59
C ASN A 121 -14.69 -3.02 -13.85
N SER A 122 -14.66 -1.75 -14.23
CA SER A 122 -15.28 -1.22 -15.45
C SER A 122 -14.23 -0.81 -16.49
N LYS A 123 -14.62 -0.69 -17.76
CA LYS A 123 -13.72 -0.18 -18.82
C LYS A 123 -13.25 1.25 -18.54
N GLU A 124 -14.11 2.08 -17.94
CA GLU A 124 -13.78 3.44 -17.53
C GLU A 124 -12.73 3.45 -16.42
N SER A 125 -12.87 2.55 -15.44
CA SER A 125 -11.90 2.41 -14.36
C SER A 125 -10.53 1.94 -14.87
N LEU A 126 -10.50 1.11 -15.91
CA LEU A 126 -9.26 0.70 -16.58
C LEU A 126 -8.60 1.88 -17.29
N ASP A 127 -9.35 2.67 -18.07
CA ASP A 127 -8.82 3.84 -18.76
C ASP A 127 -8.24 4.87 -17.77
N TYR A 128 -8.94 5.12 -16.67
CA TYR A 128 -8.43 5.95 -15.58
C TYR A 128 -7.13 5.37 -14.98
N ALA A 129 -7.12 4.06 -14.67
CA ALA A 129 -5.94 3.41 -14.09
C ALA A 129 -4.73 3.47 -15.03
N LEU A 130 -4.92 3.29 -16.35
CA LEU A 130 -3.85 3.38 -17.35
C LEU A 130 -3.35 4.81 -17.53
N LYS A 131 -4.24 5.82 -17.54
CA LYS A 131 -3.85 7.24 -17.54
C LYS A 131 -2.99 7.57 -16.32
N LEU A 132 -3.45 7.18 -15.13
CA LEU A 132 -2.69 7.37 -13.89
C LEU A 132 -1.34 6.65 -13.95
N TRP A 133 -1.30 5.45 -14.52
CA TRP A 133 -0.07 4.68 -14.70
C TRP A 133 0.94 5.39 -15.63
N GLN A 134 0.47 5.94 -16.75
CA GLN A 134 1.28 6.71 -17.69
C GLN A 134 1.81 8.00 -17.06
N GLU A 135 0.98 8.73 -16.32
CA GLU A 135 1.40 9.92 -15.57
C GLU A 135 2.53 9.60 -14.58
N LEU A 136 2.41 8.49 -13.83
CA LEU A 136 3.45 8.04 -12.90
C LEU A 136 4.76 7.70 -13.62
N LYS A 137 4.68 7.05 -14.78
CA LYS A 137 5.83 6.74 -15.63
C LYS A 137 6.51 8.01 -16.14
N ASN A 138 5.75 9.02 -16.56
CA ASN A 138 6.27 10.30 -17.06
C ASN A 138 7.01 11.10 -15.97
N VAL A 139 6.55 11.03 -14.72
CA VAL A 139 7.22 11.65 -13.57
C VAL A 139 8.42 10.82 -13.07
N GLY A 140 8.62 9.61 -13.63
CA GLY A 140 9.66 8.68 -13.18
C GLY A 140 9.39 8.08 -11.80
N HIS A 141 8.14 8.13 -11.31
CA HIS A 141 7.77 7.58 -10.03
C HIS A 141 7.44 6.08 -10.16
N PHE A 142 8.19 5.23 -9.48
CA PHE A 142 7.95 3.78 -9.46
C PHE A 142 6.80 3.43 -8.50
N PRO A 143 5.68 2.88 -8.99
CA PRO A 143 4.54 2.51 -8.15
C PRO A 143 4.91 1.37 -7.18
N MET A 144 4.24 1.34 -6.02
CA MET A 144 4.38 0.25 -5.07
C MET A 144 3.88 -1.07 -5.66
N ARG A 145 4.41 -2.20 -5.18
CA ARG A 145 3.98 -3.55 -5.60
C ARG A 145 2.45 -3.69 -5.67
N ARG A 146 1.72 -3.26 -4.63
CA ARG A 146 0.25 -3.35 -4.57
C ARG A 146 -0.43 -2.53 -5.68
N ALA A 147 0.03 -1.31 -5.93
CA ALA A 147 -0.46 -0.49 -7.03
C ALA A 147 -0.26 -1.19 -8.38
N THR A 148 0.94 -1.73 -8.63
CA THR A 148 1.24 -2.51 -9.85
C THR A 148 0.33 -3.72 -9.99
N THR A 149 0.11 -4.48 -8.92
CA THR A 149 -0.70 -5.71 -8.97
C THR A 149 -2.19 -5.42 -9.13
N PHE A 150 -2.73 -4.33 -8.55
CA PHE A 150 -4.12 -3.92 -8.80
C PHE A 150 -4.33 -3.46 -10.23
N CYS A 151 -3.41 -2.66 -10.78
CA CYS A 151 -3.51 -2.20 -12.17
C CYS A 151 -3.41 -3.37 -13.16
N ALA A 152 -2.46 -4.28 -12.97
CA ALA A 152 -2.33 -5.48 -13.78
C ALA A 152 -3.51 -6.44 -13.63
N GLY A 153 -4.01 -6.64 -12.41
CA GLY A 153 -5.20 -7.45 -12.14
C GLY A 153 -6.45 -6.90 -12.81
N LEU A 154 -6.62 -5.57 -12.82
CA LEU A 154 -7.72 -4.90 -13.51
C LEU A 154 -7.63 -5.12 -15.02
N ALA A 155 -6.44 -4.97 -15.61
CA ALA A 155 -6.22 -5.23 -17.03
C ALA A 155 -6.53 -6.69 -17.41
N LEU A 156 -6.17 -7.67 -16.56
CA LEU A 156 -6.53 -9.08 -16.78
C LEU A 156 -8.04 -9.31 -16.70
N ASN A 157 -8.71 -8.74 -15.70
CA ASN A 157 -10.17 -8.87 -15.56
C ASN A 157 -10.92 -8.28 -16.76
N GLN A 158 -10.35 -7.27 -17.42
CA GLN A 158 -10.90 -6.66 -18.65
C GLN A 158 -10.44 -7.35 -19.94
N GLY A 159 -9.71 -8.46 -19.86
CA GLY A 159 -9.26 -9.24 -21.02
C GLY A 159 -8.12 -8.59 -21.81
N GLN A 160 -7.29 -7.76 -21.16
CA GLN A 160 -6.11 -7.12 -21.77
C GLN A 160 -4.80 -7.65 -21.16
N PRO A 161 -4.46 -8.95 -21.36
CA PRO A 161 -3.31 -9.58 -20.72
C PRO A 161 -1.96 -9.03 -21.21
N GLY A 162 -1.91 -8.47 -22.43
CA GLY A 162 -0.71 -7.80 -22.96
C GLY A 162 -0.31 -6.59 -22.13
N ILE A 163 -1.27 -5.73 -21.78
CA ILE A 163 -1.04 -4.55 -20.94
C ILE A 163 -0.68 -4.97 -19.52
N ALA A 164 -1.37 -5.97 -18.99
CA ALA A 164 -1.06 -6.52 -17.67
C ALA A 164 0.40 -6.99 -17.59
N LEU A 165 0.90 -7.67 -18.63
CA LEU A 165 2.28 -8.15 -18.68
C LEU A 165 3.31 -7.00 -18.74
N GLU A 166 3.03 -5.92 -19.49
CA GLU A 166 3.89 -4.72 -19.51
C GLU A 166 3.97 -4.09 -18.10
N ILE A 167 2.83 -3.91 -17.45
CA ILE A 167 2.74 -3.36 -16.10
C ILE A 167 3.51 -4.26 -15.11
N LEU A 168 3.32 -5.58 -15.16
CA LEU A 168 4.01 -6.51 -14.26
C LEU A 168 5.52 -6.52 -14.47
N THR A 169 5.98 -6.36 -15.71
CA THR A 169 7.42 -6.34 -16.03
C THR A 169 8.13 -5.11 -15.43
N SER A 170 7.39 -4.01 -15.23
CA SER A 170 7.93 -2.84 -14.54
C SER A 170 8.13 -3.01 -13.02
N ALA A 171 7.60 -4.10 -12.43
CA ALA A 171 7.74 -4.35 -11.00
C ALA A 171 9.21 -4.58 -10.60
N ARG A 172 9.65 -3.91 -9.52
CA ARG A 172 11.03 -3.96 -9.02
C ARG A 172 11.52 -5.37 -8.70
N ASN A 173 10.63 -6.26 -8.25
CA ASN A 173 10.97 -7.65 -7.98
C ASN A 173 9.86 -8.55 -8.55
N GLN A 174 10.27 -9.42 -9.47
CA GLN A 174 9.42 -10.35 -10.20
C GLN A 174 9.09 -11.63 -9.40
N ASN A 175 9.81 -11.87 -8.29
CA ASN A 175 9.65 -13.06 -7.45
C ASN A 175 8.58 -12.90 -6.37
N TYR A 176 7.94 -11.73 -6.26
CA TYR A 176 6.82 -11.59 -5.34
C TYR A 176 5.67 -12.51 -5.75
N THR A 177 5.11 -13.23 -4.77
CA THR A 177 4.02 -14.21 -4.96
C THR A 177 2.88 -13.65 -5.83
N THR A 178 2.34 -12.48 -5.49
CA THR A 178 1.24 -11.86 -6.25
C THR A 178 1.62 -11.45 -7.67
N VAL A 179 2.84 -10.96 -7.88
CA VAL A 179 3.34 -10.58 -9.22
C VAL A 179 3.53 -11.83 -10.08
N ARG A 180 4.10 -12.90 -9.50
CA ARG A 180 4.30 -14.18 -10.16
C ARG A 180 2.97 -14.83 -10.55
N ASN A 181 2.00 -14.86 -9.64
CA ASN A 181 0.64 -15.35 -9.90
C ASN A 181 -0.02 -14.61 -11.08
N LEU A 182 -0.03 -13.27 -11.05
CA LEU A 182 -0.60 -12.46 -12.13
C LEU A 182 0.14 -12.65 -13.45
N LYS A 183 1.47 -12.80 -13.42
CA LYS A 183 2.30 -13.00 -14.62
C LYS A 183 2.01 -14.33 -15.29
N VAL A 184 1.84 -15.40 -14.51
CA VAL A 184 1.46 -16.72 -15.03
C VAL A 184 0.10 -16.67 -15.71
N VAL A 185 -0.89 -15.99 -15.12
CA VAL A 185 -2.21 -15.79 -15.75
C VAL A 185 -2.08 -15.00 -17.05
N ALA A 186 -1.35 -13.87 -17.03
CA ALA A 186 -1.18 -13.01 -18.20
C ALA A 186 -0.51 -13.75 -19.38
N LEU A 187 0.55 -14.52 -19.11
CA LEU A 187 1.24 -15.32 -20.13
C LEU A 187 0.35 -16.43 -20.68
N ALA A 188 -0.41 -17.12 -19.81
CA ALA A 188 -1.36 -18.13 -20.24
C ALA A 188 -2.43 -17.52 -21.15
N GLU A 189 -3.09 -16.44 -20.75
CA GLU A 189 -4.15 -15.79 -21.54
C GLU A 189 -3.65 -15.21 -22.88
N LEU A 190 -2.35 -14.86 -22.98
CA LEU A 190 -1.71 -14.49 -24.26
C LEU A 190 -1.40 -15.68 -25.18
N GLY A 191 -1.70 -16.91 -24.76
CA GLY A 191 -1.36 -18.13 -25.49
C GLY A 191 0.11 -18.56 -25.33
N ARG A 192 0.89 -17.85 -24.50
CA ARG A 192 2.31 -18.14 -24.24
C ARG A 192 2.46 -19.10 -23.06
N VAL A 193 1.78 -20.23 -23.14
CA VAL A 193 1.76 -21.24 -22.07
C VAL A 193 3.13 -21.84 -21.82
N GLU A 194 3.95 -22.02 -22.85
CA GLU A 194 5.31 -22.55 -22.71
C GLU A 194 6.17 -21.71 -21.75
N ASP A 195 5.99 -20.38 -21.78
CA ASP A 195 6.69 -19.45 -20.87
C ASP A 195 6.19 -19.53 -19.43
N THR A 196 5.00 -20.08 -19.19
CA THR A 196 4.46 -20.28 -17.83
C THR A 196 5.13 -21.44 -17.11
N LEU A 197 5.51 -22.49 -17.83
CA LEU A 197 6.06 -23.72 -17.22
C LEU A 197 7.39 -23.49 -16.49
N PRO A 198 8.37 -22.73 -17.03
CA PRO A 198 9.59 -22.37 -16.29
C PRO A 198 9.30 -21.60 -15.01
N ILE A 199 8.30 -20.71 -15.01
CA ILE A 199 7.93 -19.93 -13.82
C ILE A 199 7.31 -20.83 -12.74
N LEU A 200 6.52 -21.82 -13.14
CA LEU A 200 5.98 -22.82 -12.21
C LEU A 200 7.08 -23.75 -11.68
N LYS A 201 8.01 -24.17 -12.55
CA LYS A 201 9.16 -25.03 -12.19
C LYS A 201 10.16 -24.31 -11.29
N SER A 202 10.29 -22.98 -11.37
CA SER A 202 11.26 -22.24 -10.55
C SER A 202 11.03 -22.43 -9.06
N LEU A 203 9.78 -22.58 -8.62
CA LEU A 203 9.46 -22.88 -7.21
C LEU A 203 9.90 -24.26 -6.74
N LEU A 204 9.90 -25.24 -7.63
CA LEU A 204 10.29 -26.62 -7.28
C LEU A 204 11.80 -26.72 -7.01
N ASN A 205 12.58 -25.75 -7.51
CA ASN A 205 14.04 -25.71 -7.42
C ASN A 205 14.54 -24.69 -6.38
N GLU A 206 13.65 -23.92 -5.75
CA GLU A 206 14.03 -22.98 -4.70
C GLU A 206 14.20 -23.79 -3.39
N ASP A 207 15.45 -24.06 -2.99
CA ASP A 207 15.77 -24.57 -1.64
C ASP A 207 15.52 -23.45 -0.62
N ILE A 208 14.28 -23.33 -0.12
CA ILE A 208 13.92 -22.31 0.86
C ILE A 208 14.37 -22.80 2.25
N PRO A 209 15.27 -22.08 2.97
CA PRO A 209 15.54 -22.38 4.36
C PRO A 209 14.26 -22.20 5.19
N ASP A 210 13.97 -23.15 6.09
CA ASP A 210 12.72 -23.37 6.87
C ASP A 210 12.02 -22.14 7.51
N ASN A 211 12.65 -20.98 7.54
CA ASN A 211 12.16 -19.77 8.21
C ASN A 211 11.65 -18.64 7.29
N ASN A 212 11.69 -18.79 5.95
CA ASN A 212 11.18 -17.78 5.04
C ASN A 212 9.88 -18.21 4.34
N THR A 213 8.97 -17.24 4.21
CA THR A 213 7.63 -17.35 3.61
C THR A 213 7.57 -18.35 2.45
N VAL A 214 6.78 -19.41 2.59
CA VAL A 214 6.53 -20.37 1.51
C VAL A 214 5.97 -19.61 0.32
N HIS A 215 6.71 -19.60 -0.79
CA HIS A 215 6.20 -19.04 -2.03
C HIS A 215 5.13 -19.98 -2.58
N THR A 216 3.96 -19.43 -2.90
CA THR A 216 2.77 -20.21 -3.26
C THR A 216 2.11 -19.72 -4.55
N PHE A 217 1.49 -20.63 -5.29
CA PHE A 217 0.54 -20.30 -6.34
C PHE A 217 -0.89 -20.41 -5.80
N ASN A 218 -1.78 -19.50 -6.21
CA ASN A 218 -3.19 -19.63 -5.87
C ASN A 218 -3.84 -20.77 -6.67
N SER A 219 -4.80 -21.45 -6.06
CA SER A 219 -5.55 -22.53 -6.69
C SER A 219 -6.27 -22.06 -7.97
N ASP A 220 -6.90 -20.90 -7.93
CA ASP A 220 -7.62 -20.28 -9.05
C ASP A 220 -6.72 -19.94 -10.25
N VAL A 221 -5.48 -19.48 -9.99
CA VAL A 221 -4.47 -19.21 -11.02
C VAL A 221 -4.14 -20.49 -11.79
N LEU A 222 -3.88 -21.59 -11.08
CA LEU A 222 -3.56 -22.88 -11.70
C LEU A 222 -4.75 -23.41 -12.50
N GLU A 223 -5.98 -23.16 -12.06
CA GLU A 223 -7.18 -23.53 -12.80
C GLU A 223 -7.35 -22.71 -14.08
N ARG A 224 -7.10 -21.39 -14.04
CA ARG A 224 -7.10 -20.55 -15.24
C ARG A 224 -6.08 -21.04 -16.27
N VAL A 225 -4.86 -21.34 -15.85
CA VAL A 225 -3.83 -21.90 -16.75
C VAL A 225 -4.27 -23.23 -17.34
N ARG A 226 -4.84 -24.13 -16.53
CA ARG A 226 -5.38 -25.41 -16.99
C ARG A 226 -6.46 -25.23 -18.06
N ASN A 227 -7.37 -24.28 -17.85
CA ASN A 227 -8.44 -23.99 -18.80
C ASN A 227 -7.90 -23.46 -20.12
N VAL A 228 -6.84 -22.66 -20.11
CA VAL A 228 -6.19 -22.21 -21.35
C VAL A 228 -5.48 -23.36 -22.06
N ILE A 229 -4.77 -24.22 -21.33
CA ILE A 229 -4.12 -25.42 -21.91
C ILE A 229 -5.15 -26.34 -22.57
N ALA A 230 -6.30 -26.53 -21.93
CA ALA A 230 -7.37 -27.35 -22.49
C ALA A 230 -7.89 -26.80 -23.82
N LYS A 231 -7.90 -25.48 -24.02
CA LYS A 231 -8.30 -24.83 -25.28
C LYS A 231 -7.27 -24.98 -26.41
N LEU A 232 -6.00 -25.19 -26.07
CA LEU A 232 -4.92 -25.33 -27.05
C LEU A 232 -4.79 -26.74 -27.63
N GLU A 233 -5.55 -27.71 -27.10
CA GLU A 233 -5.58 -29.12 -27.51
C GLU A 233 -4.20 -29.81 -27.62
N ASN A 234 -3.18 -29.30 -26.92
CA ASN A 234 -1.85 -29.88 -26.90
C ASN A 234 -1.69 -30.88 -25.72
N PRO A 235 -1.61 -32.20 -25.98
CA PRO A 235 -1.57 -33.21 -24.94
C PRO A 235 -0.25 -33.22 -24.16
N GLU A 236 0.87 -32.82 -24.78
CA GLU A 236 2.19 -32.81 -24.14
C GLU A 236 2.24 -31.73 -23.06
N LEU A 237 1.80 -30.50 -23.39
CA LEU A 237 1.72 -29.39 -22.44
C LEU A 237 0.76 -29.70 -21.28
N ALA A 238 -0.35 -30.39 -21.56
CA ALA A 238 -1.30 -30.81 -20.53
C ALA A 238 -0.68 -31.83 -19.56
N LEU A 239 0.07 -32.82 -20.06
CA LEU A 239 0.78 -33.80 -19.23
C LEU A 239 1.87 -33.13 -18.38
N GLU A 240 2.68 -32.25 -18.98
CA GLU A 240 3.71 -31.50 -18.27
C GLU A 240 3.12 -30.66 -17.14
N PHE A 241 2.07 -29.88 -17.43
CA PHE A 241 1.40 -29.06 -16.44
C PHE A 241 0.82 -29.88 -15.29
N ASN A 242 0.17 -31.01 -15.58
CA ASN A 242 -0.37 -31.90 -14.56
C ASN A 242 0.73 -32.47 -13.66
N ARG A 243 1.88 -32.85 -14.23
CA ARG A 243 3.04 -33.31 -13.45
C ARG A 243 3.56 -32.21 -12.51
N ILE A 244 3.71 -30.99 -13.01
CA ILE A 244 4.16 -29.83 -12.21
C ILE A 244 3.15 -29.52 -11.10
N LYS A 245 1.86 -29.49 -11.41
CA LYS A 245 0.78 -29.25 -10.43
C LYS A 245 0.81 -30.29 -9.30
N GLN A 246 1.03 -31.56 -9.61
CA GLN A 246 1.16 -32.60 -8.59
C GLN A 246 2.39 -32.40 -7.70
N LEU A 247 3.52 -31.98 -8.27
CA LEU A 247 4.74 -31.69 -7.50
C LEU A 247 4.53 -30.48 -6.58
N LEU A 248 3.96 -29.38 -7.10
CA LEU A 248 3.62 -28.20 -6.31
C LEU A 248 2.69 -28.54 -5.15
N LYS A 249 1.69 -29.41 -5.38
CA LYS A 249 0.79 -29.89 -4.32
C LYS A 249 1.52 -30.71 -3.25
N LYS A 250 2.43 -31.60 -3.65
CA LYS A 250 3.20 -32.44 -2.71
C LYS A 250 4.14 -31.62 -1.83
N GLN A 251 4.71 -30.54 -2.36
CA GLN A 251 5.62 -29.64 -1.62
C GLN A 251 4.90 -28.52 -0.86
N GLY A 252 3.56 -28.43 -0.93
CA GLY A 252 2.80 -27.40 -0.21
C GLY A 252 2.88 -25.99 -0.82
N HIS A 253 3.26 -25.86 -2.09
CA HIS A 253 3.35 -24.57 -2.81
C HIS A 253 2.01 -24.11 -3.40
N ILE A 254 0.88 -24.64 -2.93
CA ILE A 254 -0.46 -24.23 -3.38
C ILE A 254 -1.17 -23.58 -2.20
N SER A 255 -1.63 -22.35 -2.41
CA SER A 255 -2.49 -21.64 -1.47
C SER A 255 -3.96 -21.92 -1.79
N ASP A 256 -4.77 -22.13 -0.75
CA ASP A 256 -6.22 -22.29 -0.87
C ASP A 256 -6.94 -20.95 -1.09
N MET A 257 -6.27 -19.82 -0.82
CA MET A 257 -6.83 -18.48 -1.05
C MET A 257 -6.94 -18.15 -2.54
N SER A 258 -7.98 -17.41 -2.92
CA SER A 258 -8.10 -16.88 -4.28
C SER A 258 -7.12 -15.73 -4.55
N LEU A 259 -6.84 -15.46 -5.82
CA LEU A 259 -5.96 -14.35 -6.22
C LEU A 259 -6.57 -13.00 -5.82
N ASP A 260 -7.88 -12.80 -6.00
CA ASP A 260 -8.57 -11.56 -5.60
C ASP A 260 -8.47 -11.34 -4.08
N GLU A 261 -8.71 -12.39 -3.28
CA GLU A 261 -8.54 -12.33 -1.84
C GLU A 261 -7.10 -11.99 -1.46
N GLN A 262 -6.11 -12.65 -2.06
CA GLN A 262 -4.71 -12.40 -1.75
C GLN A 262 -4.27 -10.97 -2.11
N LEU A 263 -4.78 -10.41 -3.20
CA LEU A 263 -4.52 -9.01 -3.59
C LEU A 263 -5.17 -8.02 -2.62
N CYS A 264 -6.37 -8.34 -2.14
CA CYS A 264 -7.16 -7.48 -1.27
C CYS A 264 -6.93 -7.70 0.23
N LEU A 265 -6.04 -8.64 0.61
CA LEU A 265 -5.66 -8.86 2.00
C LEU A 265 -5.19 -7.58 2.67
N GLU A 266 -5.62 -7.39 3.92
CA GLU A 266 -5.13 -6.31 4.77
C GLU A 266 -3.60 -6.40 4.95
N ILE A 267 -2.98 -5.24 5.15
CA ILE A 267 -1.54 -5.20 5.44
C ILE A 267 -1.36 -5.70 6.87
N GLN A 268 -0.90 -6.94 7.01
CA GLN A 268 -0.48 -7.45 8.32
C GLN A 268 0.69 -6.60 8.83
N GLN A 269 0.62 -6.16 10.08
CA GLN A 269 1.77 -5.56 10.72
C GLN A 269 2.87 -6.63 10.77
N PRO A 270 4.10 -6.33 10.29
CA PRO A 270 5.20 -7.23 10.55
C PRO A 270 5.29 -7.42 12.06
N PRO A 271 5.55 -8.64 12.56
CA PRO A 271 5.71 -8.87 13.99
C PRO A 271 6.70 -7.84 14.50
N VAL A 272 6.25 -7.02 15.46
CA VAL A 272 7.08 -5.98 16.06
C VAL A 272 8.32 -6.67 16.60
N MET A 273 9.46 -6.52 15.92
CA MET A 273 10.74 -6.86 16.53
C MET A 273 10.89 -5.93 17.71
N ASN A 274 10.60 -6.45 18.90
CA ASN A 274 10.59 -5.75 20.18
C ASN A 274 12.02 -5.37 20.64
N ASN A 275 12.87 -4.86 19.74
CA ASN A 275 14.24 -4.45 20.04
C ASN A 275 14.32 -3.04 20.67
N ARG A 276 13.21 -2.51 21.21
CA ARG A 276 13.15 -1.19 21.86
C ARG A 276 12.36 -1.17 23.18
N GLN A 277 12.31 -2.28 23.90
CA GLN A 277 11.82 -2.30 25.28
C GLN A 277 12.80 -3.08 26.16
N ASP A 278 13.91 -2.43 26.56
CA ASP A 278 14.68 -2.79 27.78
C ASP A 278 15.84 -1.81 28.09
N LYS A 279 15.63 -0.50 27.92
CA LYS A 279 16.60 0.52 28.41
C LYS A 279 15.98 1.65 29.24
N PHE A 280 14.76 1.46 29.74
CA PHE A 280 14.12 2.40 30.66
C PHE A 280 13.50 1.67 31.86
N SER A 281 14.34 0.91 32.55
CA SER A 281 13.98 0.20 33.78
C SER A 281 14.97 0.60 34.88
N TYR A 282 14.55 1.52 35.74
CA TYR A 282 15.01 1.75 37.12
C TYR A 282 16.53 1.76 37.41
N ARG A 283 17.18 2.93 37.28
CA ARG A 283 18.31 3.29 38.16
C ARG A 283 17.77 3.92 39.45
N ARG A 284 17.35 3.09 40.40
CA ARG A 284 17.51 3.39 41.83
C ARG A 284 18.91 2.93 42.22
N ILE A 285 19.82 3.85 42.51
CA ILE A 285 21.02 3.52 43.30
C ILE A 285 21.15 4.59 44.37
N ASN A 286 20.96 4.14 45.61
CA ASN A 286 21.27 4.84 46.84
C ASN A 286 22.76 5.18 46.91
N THR A 287 23.03 6.32 47.54
CA THR A 287 24.31 6.83 48.02
C THR A 287 25.10 5.82 48.86
N ALA A 288 26.41 5.65 48.60
CA ALA A 288 27.51 5.89 49.54
C ALA A 288 28.88 5.40 49.02
N GLU A 289 29.88 6.26 49.23
CA GLU A 289 31.33 6.05 49.42
C GLU A 289 32.31 5.79 48.23
N GLN A 290 33.26 6.76 48.15
CA GLN A 290 34.71 6.63 47.87
C GLN A 290 35.12 6.19 46.45
N GLU A 291 36.08 6.77 45.72
CA GLU A 291 37.26 7.58 46.06
C GLU A 291 37.79 8.28 44.77
N ARG A 292 38.91 9.01 44.88
CA ARG A 292 39.36 10.12 44.02
C ARG A 292 40.16 9.73 42.73
N ARG A 293 40.07 10.62 41.71
CA ARG A 293 41.05 11.04 40.63
C ARG A 293 41.13 10.26 39.29
N PRO A 294 41.64 10.88 38.19
CA PRO A 294 41.41 12.23 37.64
C PRO A 294 41.15 12.27 36.11
N ASN A 295 40.76 13.46 35.61
CA ASN A 295 40.50 13.87 34.23
C ASN A 295 41.41 13.29 33.12
N ARG A 296 40.79 12.90 32.00
CA ARG A 296 41.41 12.94 30.66
C ARG A 296 40.49 13.62 29.65
N PHE A 297 41.07 14.63 29.01
CA PHE A 297 40.52 15.52 28.01
C PHE A 297 40.02 14.76 26.77
N TYR A 298 38.84 15.11 26.27
CA TYR A 298 38.39 14.75 24.92
C TYR A 298 38.85 15.85 23.94
N THR A 299 39.74 15.45 23.03
CA THR A 299 40.21 16.25 21.89
C THR A 299 39.11 16.38 20.83
N TYR A 300 38.82 17.63 20.45
CA TYR A 300 37.88 17.99 19.40
C TYR A 300 38.57 17.80 18.03
N HIS A 301 38.13 16.82 17.24
CA HIS A 301 38.60 16.69 15.86
C HIS A 301 38.03 17.82 14.98
N LYS A 302 38.87 18.81 14.68
CA LYS A 302 38.64 19.85 13.65
C LYS A 302 38.63 19.22 12.25
N ARG A 303 37.70 19.68 11.40
CA ARG A 303 37.64 19.31 9.97
C ARG A 303 38.70 20.11 9.19
N PRO A 304 39.44 19.50 8.24
CA PRO A 304 40.45 20.20 7.45
C PRO A 304 39.80 21.02 6.32
N GLY A 305 40.30 22.24 6.08
CA GLY A 305 39.93 23.05 4.90
C GLY A 305 39.60 24.53 5.13
N LEU A 306 39.99 25.13 6.26
CA LEU A 306 39.72 26.55 6.53
C LEU A 306 40.95 27.27 7.14
N GLU A 307 42.11 27.16 6.49
CA GLU A 307 43.33 27.89 6.86
C GLU A 307 43.82 28.90 5.80
N ASP A 308 43.20 29.01 4.62
CA ASP A 308 43.70 29.91 3.56
C ASP A 308 42.78 31.12 3.27
N LEU A 309 42.04 31.60 4.27
CA LEU A 309 41.31 32.88 4.17
C LEU A 309 41.54 33.73 5.42
N VAL A 310 42.78 34.18 5.60
CA VAL A 310 43.14 35.44 6.25
C VAL A 310 44.25 36.11 5.44
#